data_AF-A0A643JZD6-F1
#
_entry.id   AF-A0A643JZD6-F1
#
_cell.length_a   1.000
_cell.length_b   1.000
_cell.length_c   1.000
_cell.angle_alpha   90.00
_cell.angle_beta   90.00
_cell.angle_gamma   90.00
#
_symmetry.space_group_name_H-M   'P 1'
#
loop_
_entity.id
_entity.type
_entity.pdbx_description
1 polymer ?
#
loop_
_entity_poly.entity_id
_entity_poly.type
_entity_poly.pdbx_seq_one_letter_code
_entity_poly.pdbx_strand_id
1 'polypeptide(L)'
;MEPISDTVRLTRRTVLRSAATGTLLTAVGVGTAGTAAANGGTTVDLIADNGDGSGPVVGSVSISDDGMDLSITIETDGYWCLTETHVHVADSVGDVPAAGNGNPIPGRFDYSGSHDCVTSVPYTIPIPSPNDGTLVVAVHTVVETFGTLDYFAQLLPSTASVRVAFPGGDSYFNLTVSNAGSLDGTYDSFCIDTDRTISPGATYTADVYSSYESLPSGIVEFPENLDLVNYIINQSWPGKTSPGGYGTYTYGDVQRAIWTLIEDELSASGLGSWSQDRVNEILADAQANGEGFVPGCGDYVAVIFVPGNSQYIIGQVVLGSYPVPCEFREETAWGDGPDFAGRNWATYIEYTLSGTNG
;
A
#
# COMPACT_ATOMS: atom_id res chain seq x y z
N MET A 1 34.41 14.53 5.67
CA MET A 1 33.19 14.75 4.88
C MET A 1 33.00 13.45 4.12
N GLU A 2 32.35 12.49 4.79
CA GLU A 2 32.11 11.14 4.27
C GLU A 2 30.99 11.15 3.23
N PRO A 3 31.01 10.24 2.24
CA PRO A 3 29.91 10.03 1.34
C PRO A 3 28.84 9.15 1.99
N ILE A 4 27.58 9.51 1.75
CA ILE A 4 26.40 8.78 2.21
C ILE A 4 26.27 7.52 1.34
N SER A 5 26.20 6.36 2.00
CA SER A 5 26.19 5.04 1.36
C SER A 5 24.78 4.70 0.84
N ASP A 6 24.67 4.52 -0.47
CA ASP A 6 23.56 3.83 -1.15
C ASP A 6 23.40 2.42 -0.56
N THR A 7 22.39 2.23 0.29
CA THR A 7 22.02 0.92 0.81
C THR A 7 20.76 0.47 0.09
N VAL A 8 20.99 -0.27 -1.01
CA VAL A 8 20.20 -1.39 -1.53
C VAL A 8 18.73 -1.41 -1.08
N ARG A 9 17.86 -0.73 -1.83
CA ARG A 9 16.43 -1.08 -1.94
C ARG A 9 16.34 -2.45 -2.63
N LEU A 10 16.49 -3.53 -1.86
CA LEU A 10 16.04 -4.85 -2.27
C LEU A 10 14.53 -4.75 -2.50
N THR A 11 14.12 -4.77 -3.76
CA THR A 11 12.73 -4.70 -4.19
C THR A 11 11.93 -5.85 -3.56
N ARG A 12 11.05 -5.52 -2.60
CA ARG A 12 10.13 -6.43 -1.88
C ARG A 12 9.27 -7.35 -2.79
N ARG A 13 9.27 -7.15 -4.12
CA ARG A 13 8.51 -7.93 -5.12
C ARG A 13 8.99 -9.39 -5.31
N THR A 14 10.19 -9.78 -4.91
CA THR A 14 10.61 -11.21 -5.03
C THR A 14 9.94 -12.11 -3.98
N VAL A 15 9.53 -11.56 -2.82
CA VAL A 15 8.98 -12.37 -1.71
C VAL A 15 7.51 -12.73 -1.95
N LEU A 16 6.71 -11.83 -2.54
CA LEU A 16 5.27 -12.04 -2.72
C LEU A 16 4.88 -12.91 -3.93
N ARG A 17 5.77 -13.14 -4.91
CA ARG A 17 5.51 -14.10 -6.02
C ARG A 17 5.82 -15.56 -5.67
N SER A 18 6.45 -15.82 -4.52
CA SER A 18 6.98 -17.16 -4.17
C SER A 18 6.10 -17.95 -3.19
N ALA A 19 5.10 -17.32 -2.55
CA ALA A 19 4.28 -17.95 -1.51
C ALA A 19 2.97 -18.52 -2.08
N ALA A 20 3.06 -19.37 -3.10
CA ALA A 20 1.90 -20.13 -3.61
C ALA A 20 2.28 -21.56 -3.96
N THR A 21 2.84 -22.29 -2.99
CA THR A 21 2.87 -23.75 -3.02
C THR A 21 2.72 -24.28 -1.59
N GLY A 22 1.47 -24.29 -1.11
CA GLY A 22 1.09 -25.06 0.06
C GLY A 22 1.29 -26.55 -0.24
N THR A 23 2.40 -27.10 0.22
CA THR A 23 2.67 -28.54 0.14
C THR A 23 1.79 -29.24 1.16
N LEU A 24 0.81 -30.00 0.68
CA LEU A 24 -0.03 -30.88 1.48
C LEU A 24 0.84 -32.04 2.01
N LEU A 25 1.30 -31.93 3.25
CA LEU A 25 1.97 -33.04 3.95
C LEU A 25 0.91 -34.01 4.49
N THR A 26 0.76 -35.15 3.83
CA THR A 26 0.04 -36.31 4.39
C THR A 26 0.94 -37.01 5.41
N ALA A 27 0.66 -36.84 6.70
CA ALA A 27 1.24 -37.65 7.76
C ALA A 27 0.31 -38.81 8.12
N VAL A 28 0.71 -40.04 7.76
CA VAL A 28 0.19 -41.26 8.37
C VAL A 28 1.23 -41.75 9.38
N GLY A 29 0.85 -41.79 10.65
CA GLY A 29 1.66 -42.35 11.72
C GLY A 29 0.84 -42.51 13.00
N VAL A 30 0.41 -43.74 13.28
CA VAL A 30 -0.31 -44.14 14.49
C VAL A 30 0.67 -44.19 15.66
N GLY A 31 0.39 -43.43 16.71
CA GLY A 31 1.07 -43.51 18.00
C GLY A 31 0.16 -42.93 19.09
N THR A 32 -0.35 -43.78 19.97
CA THR A 32 -1.17 -43.40 21.12
C THR A 32 -0.30 -42.88 22.26
N ALA A 33 -0.39 -41.58 22.58
CA ALA A 33 -0.03 -41.03 23.88
C ALA A 33 -0.68 -39.63 24.07
N GLY A 34 -1.52 -39.51 25.10
CA GLY A 34 -1.91 -38.27 25.78
C GLY A 34 -2.33 -37.06 24.95
N THR A 35 -3.64 -36.86 24.78
CA THR A 35 -4.20 -35.56 24.41
C THR A 35 -4.04 -34.57 25.56
N ALA A 36 -2.96 -33.79 25.56
CA ALA A 36 -2.98 -32.45 26.13
C ALA A 36 -3.66 -31.55 25.09
N ALA A 37 -4.81 -30.97 25.43
CA ALA A 37 -5.45 -29.99 24.57
C ALA A 37 -4.53 -28.75 24.52
N ALA A 38 -3.90 -28.52 23.36
CA ALA A 38 -3.32 -27.21 23.07
C ALA A 38 -4.48 -26.22 23.13
N ASN A 39 -4.41 -25.22 24.01
CA ASN A 39 -5.31 -24.09 23.87
C ASN A 39 -4.85 -23.39 22.59
N GLY A 40 -5.73 -23.33 21.58
CA GLY A 40 -5.43 -22.59 20.36
C GLY A 40 -5.13 -21.15 20.77
N GLY A 41 -4.03 -20.57 20.27
CA GLY A 41 -3.62 -19.22 20.63
C GLY A 41 -4.75 -18.19 20.49
N THR A 42 -4.59 -17.06 21.17
CA THR A 42 -5.53 -15.94 21.15
C THR A 42 -5.07 -14.91 20.13
N THR A 43 -5.95 -14.48 19.24
CA THR A 43 -5.75 -13.31 18.38
C THR A 43 -6.77 -12.24 18.76
N VAL A 44 -6.30 -11.02 18.99
CA VAL A 44 -7.14 -9.83 19.21
C VAL A 44 -6.83 -8.78 18.16
N ASP A 45 -7.75 -7.84 17.96
CA ASP A 45 -7.54 -6.71 17.07
C ASP A 45 -6.49 -5.76 17.65
N LEU A 46 -5.71 -5.10 16.78
CA LEU A 46 -4.86 -3.97 17.14
C LEU A 46 -5.64 -2.70 16.81
N ILE A 47 -6.07 -1.96 17.81
CA ILE A 47 -6.94 -0.79 17.67
C ILE A 47 -6.09 0.47 17.74
N ALA A 48 -5.95 1.18 16.61
CA ALA A 48 -5.39 2.53 16.65
C ALA A 48 -6.42 3.45 17.23
N ASP A 49 -5.97 4.39 18.03
CA ASP A 49 -6.87 5.22 18.77
C ASP A 49 -6.31 6.61 18.91
N ASN A 50 -6.86 7.52 18.10
CA ASN A 50 -6.62 8.97 18.13
C ASN A 50 -6.81 9.59 19.55
N GLY A 51 -7.17 8.80 20.55
CA GLY A 51 -7.06 9.07 21.98
C GLY A 51 -8.37 8.89 22.75
N ASP A 52 -9.36 8.16 22.23
CA ASP A 52 -10.74 8.08 22.73
C ASP A 52 -11.41 6.68 22.83
N GLY A 53 -10.72 5.61 22.46
CA GLY A 53 -11.14 4.21 22.55
C GLY A 53 -12.00 3.72 21.38
N SER A 54 -12.07 4.45 20.26
CA SER A 54 -13.00 4.15 19.16
C SER A 54 -12.37 4.14 17.77
N GLY A 55 -11.06 4.19 17.69
CA GLY A 55 -10.36 4.27 16.41
C GLY A 55 -10.33 2.96 15.61
N PRO A 56 -9.75 2.98 14.40
CA PRO A 56 -9.84 1.88 13.45
C PRO A 56 -9.02 0.66 13.89
N VAL A 57 -9.46 -0.54 13.50
CA VAL A 57 -8.61 -1.74 13.49
C VAL A 57 -7.48 -1.50 12.48
N VAL A 58 -6.24 -1.55 12.95
CA VAL A 58 -5.03 -1.33 12.14
C VAL A 58 -4.18 -2.58 11.99
N GLY A 59 -4.64 -3.70 12.55
CA GLY A 59 -3.90 -4.95 12.57
C GLY A 59 -4.42 -5.93 13.62
N SER A 60 -3.54 -6.80 14.08
CA SER A 60 -3.84 -7.78 15.14
C SER A 60 -2.65 -8.10 16.03
N VAL A 61 -2.93 -8.64 17.20
CA VAL A 61 -1.94 -9.24 18.11
C VAL A 61 -2.32 -10.71 18.30
N SER A 62 -1.42 -11.61 17.92
CA SER A 62 -1.58 -13.06 18.11
C SER A 62 -0.64 -13.58 19.20
N ILE A 63 -1.17 -14.33 20.16
CA ILE A 63 -0.46 -14.87 21.33
C ILE A 63 -0.66 -16.39 21.36
N SER A 64 0.42 -17.13 21.56
CA SER A 64 0.40 -18.57 21.84
C SER A 64 1.50 -18.92 22.84
N ASP A 65 1.45 -20.12 23.42
CA ASP A 65 2.47 -20.59 24.35
C ASP A 65 2.87 -22.05 24.09
N ASP A 66 4.10 -22.40 24.46
CA ASP A 66 4.61 -23.78 24.40
C ASP A 66 4.83 -24.40 25.80
N GLY A 67 4.33 -23.74 26.84
CA GLY A 67 4.53 -24.07 28.25
C GLY A 67 5.83 -23.54 28.87
N MET A 68 6.73 -22.93 28.08
CA MET A 68 7.93 -22.22 28.58
C MET A 68 7.92 -20.75 28.18
N ASP A 69 7.64 -20.48 26.90
CA ASP A 69 7.66 -19.15 26.33
C ASP A 69 6.28 -18.81 25.70
N LEU A 70 5.94 -17.53 25.75
CA LEU A 70 4.91 -16.93 24.90
C LEU A 70 5.52 -16.58 23.54
N SER A 71 4.82 -16.93 22.48
CA SER A 71 5.03 -16.40 21.13
C SER A 71 3.98 -15.34 20.84
N ILE A 72 4.40 -14.09 20.71
CA ILE A 72 3.53 -12.94 20.42
C ILE A 72 3.92 -12.38 19.05
N THR A 73 2.95 -12.23 18.15
CA THR A 73 3.15 -11.57 16.85
C THR A 73 2.22 -10.37 16.76
N ILE A 74 2.80 -9.19 16.51
CA ILE A 74 2.07 -7.96 16.24
C ILE A 74 2.09 -7.74 14.74
N GLU A 75 0.94 -7.67 14.11
CA GLU A 75 0.81 -7.46 12.67
C GLU A 75 -0.07 -6.25 12.39
N THR A 76 0.22 -5.55 11.30
CA THR A 76 -0.59 -4.44 10.80
C THR A 76 -1.23 -4.82 9.47
N ASP A 77 -2.42 -4.29 9.25
CA ASP A 77 -3.24 -4.55 8.08
C ASP A 77 -3.37 -3.31 7.18
N GLY A 78 -3.63 -3.57 5.90
CA GLY A 78 -3.87 -2.52 4.91
C GLY A 78 -2.65 -1.61 4.76
N TYR A 79 -2.87 -0.32 4.98
CA TYR A 79 -1.88 0.73 4.75
C TYR A 79 -1.08 1.11 6.00
N TRP A 80 -1.25 0.42 7.11
CA TRP A 80 -0.50 0.67 8.34
C TRP A 80 0.80 -0.12 8.37
N CYS A 81 1.80 0.45 9.04
CA CYS A 81 3.02 -0.24 9.41
C CYS A 81 3.45 0.19 10.81
N LEU A 82 4.22 -0.67 11.47
CA LEU A 82 4.76 -0.46 12.81
C LEU A 82 6.06 0.34 12.71
N THR A 83 6.18 1.39 13.52
CA THR A 83 7.40 2.17 13.73
C THR A 83 7.94 2.03 15.14
N GLU A 84 7.09 1.67 16.10
CA GLU A 84 7.49 1.36 17.47
C GLU A 84 6.58 0.28 18.07
N THR A 85 7.14 -0.59 18.89
CA THR A 85 6.39 -1.62 19.63
C THR A 85 6.85 -1.66 21.09
N HIS A 86 5.93 -1.88 22.00
CA HIS A 86 6.14 -2.04 23.45
C HIS A 86 5.28 -3.20 23.94
N VAL A 87 5.91 -4.17 24.63
CA VAL A 87 5.25 -5.35 25.16
C VAL A 87 5.66 -5.57 26.61
N HIS A 88 4.69 -5.81 27.47
CA HIS A 88 4.91 -6.24 28.84
C HIS A 88 3.99 -7.42 29.18
N VAL A 89 4.51 -8.38 29.93
CA VAL A 89 3.78 -9.60 30.35
C VAL A 89 3.89 -9.70 31.85
N ALA A 90 2.76 -9.84 32.53
CA ALA A 90 2.69 -9.88 33.98
C ALA A 90 1.62 -10.86 34.50
N ASP A 91 1.72 -11.24 35.77
CA ASP A 91 0.74 -12.12 36.43
C ASP A 91 -0.54 -11.37 36.84
N SER A 92 -0.46 -10.04 36.96
CA SER A 92 -1.60 -9.21 37.29
C SER A 92 -1.50 -7.82 36.66
N VAL A 93 -2.64 -7.15 36.50
CA VAL A 93 -2.71 -5.77 35.98
C VAL A 93 -1.90 -4.80 36.83
N GLY A 94 -1.78 -5.05 38.14
CA GLY A 94 -1.04 -4.20 39.07
C GLY A 94 0.48 -4.25 38.91
N ASP A 95 0.99 -5.27 38.23
CA ASP A 95 2.42 -5.47 37.98
C ASP A 95 2.86 -4.81 36.65
N VAL A 96 1.91 -4.40 35.81
CA VAL A 96 2.20 -3.62 34.60
C VAL A 96 2.70 -2.23 34.99
N PRO A 97 3.84 -1.76 34.44
CA PRO A 97 4.38 -0.43 34.73
C PRO A 97 3.36 0.69 34.45
N ALA A 98 2.83 1.28 35.52
CA ALA A 98 1.82 2.34 35.45
C ALA A 98 2.18 3.55 36.32
N ALA A 99 1.63 4.71 35.95
CA ALA A 99 1.68 5.92 36.75
C ALA A 99 0.75 5.81 37.97
N GLY A 100 0.91 6.69 38.96
CA GLY A 100 0.11 6.66 40.19
C GLY A 100 -1.40 6.87 40.00
N ASN A 101 -1.84 7.22 38.80
CA ASN A 101 -3.25 7.32 38.40
C ASN A 101 -3.79 6.06 37.68
N GLY A 102 -2.98 5.01 37.56
CA GLY A 102 -3.32 3.75 36.88
C GLY A 102 -2.95 3.69 35.39
N ASN A 103 -2.59 4.82 34.77
CA ASN A 103 -2.27 4.83 33.34
C ASN A 103 -0.96 4.07 33.07
N PRO A 104 -0.93 3.09 32.16
CA PRO A 104 0.29 2.38 31.81
C PRO A 104 1.33 3.34 31.20
N ILE A 105 2.61 2.98 31.33
CA ILE A 105 3.75 3.74 30.81
C ILE A 105 4.50 2.86 29.80
N PRO A 106 4.13 2.87 28.50
CA PRO A 106 4.75 2.01 27.48
C PRO A 106 6.27 2.07 27.47
N GLY A 107 6.87 3.25 27.61
CA GLY A 107 8.33 3.42 27.69
C GLY A 107 9.02 2.79 28.91
N ARG A 108 8.29 2.05 29.77
CA ARG A 108 8.81 1.23 30.86
C ARG A 108 8.50 -0.26 30.69
N PHE A 109 7.89 -0.66 29.59
CA PHE A 109 7.62 -2.06 29.28
C PHE A 109 8.94 -2.80 29.02
N ASP A 110 8.96 -4.10 29.30
CA ASP A 110 10.20 -4.88 29.35
C ASP A 110 10.79 -5.14 27.96
N TYR A 111 9.92 -5.18 26.95
CA TYR A 111 10.29 -5.44 25.57
C TYR A 111 9.82 -4.28 24.71
N SER A 112 10.71 -3.73 23.90
CA SER A 112 10.37 -2.69 22.95
C SER A 112 11.31 -2.68 21.74
N GLY A 113 10.90 -1.99 20.68
CA GLY A 113 11.69 -1.85 19.46
C GLY A 113 11.25 -0.64 18.64
N SER A 114 12.20 -0.07 17.91
CA SER A 114 11.93 0.93 16.86
C SER A 114 12.17 0.28 15.50
N HIS A 115 11.30 0.59 14.54
CA HIS A 115 11.19 -0.08 13.25
C HIS A 115 11.11 0.93 12.11
N ASP A 116 11.64 0.53 10.95
CA ASP A 116 11.54 1.30 9.70
C ASP A 116 10.36 0.76 8.88
N CYS A 117 9.14 1.12 9.30
CA CYS A 117 7.86 0.78 8.66
C CYS A 117 7.76 -0.71 8.24
N VAL A 118 7.58 -1.57 9.24
CA VAL A 118 7.42 -3.04 9.06
C VAL A 118 5.99 -3.47 9.37
N THR A 119 5.51 -4.52 8.72
CA THR A 119 4.11 -4.96 8.90
C THR A 119 3.93 -6.06 9.94
N SER A 120 5.01 -6.66 10.43
CA SER A 120 4.96 -7.78 11.38
C SER A 120 6.20 -7.75 12.28
N VAL A 121 5.99 -7.86 13.60
CA VAL A 121 7.05 -7.92 14.61
C VAL A 121 6.77 -9.09 15.56
N PRO A 122 7.63 -10.13 15.57
CA PRO A 122 7.50 -11.24 16.52
C PRO A 122 8.28 -10.98 17.82
N TYR A 123 7.76 -11.51 18.92
CA TYR A 123 8.37 -11.59 20.23
C TYR A 123 8.30 -13.02 20.77
N THR A 124 9.36 -13.45 21.44
CA THR A 124 9.39 -14.67 22.25
C THR A 124 9.74 -14.27 23.68
N ILE A 125 8.81 -14.45 24.61
CA ILE A 125 8.89 -13.93 25.98
C ILE A 125 8.73 -15.08 26.97
N PRO A 126 9.66 -15.29 27.92
CA PRO A 126 9.50 -16.30 28.95
C PRO A 126 8.23 -16.07 29.77
N ILE A 127 7.50 -17.15 30.05
CA ILE A 127 6.32 -17.09 30.92
C ILE A 127 6.79 -16.69 32.33
N PRO A 128 6.26 -15.59 32.92
CA PRO A 128 6.64 -15.17 34.26
C PRO A 128 6.26 -16.24 35.29
N SER A 129 7.04 -16.35 36.37
CA SER A 129 6.77 -17.28 37.46
C SER A 129 7.08 -16.65 38.82
N PRO A 130 6.28 -16.93 39.86
CA PRO A 130 5.08 -17.79 39.87
C PRO A 130 3.84 -17.10 39.27
N ASN A 131 3.05 -17.82 38.46
CA ASN A 131 1.76 -17.35 37.93
C ASN A 131 0.62 -18.30 38.33
N ASP A 132 -0.63 -17.88 38.15
CA ASP A 132 -1.84 -18.67 38.46
C ASP A 132 -2.49 -19.32 37.23
N GLY A 133 -1.82 -19.27 36.07
CA GLY A 133 -2.34 -19.75 34.78
C GLY A 133 -2.98 -18.68 33.91
N THR A 134 -3.22 -17.47 34.44
CA THR A 134 -3.69 -16.32 33.65
C THR A 134 -2.63 -15.23 33.65
N LEU A 135 -2.37 -14.65 32.48
CA LEU A 135 -1.41 -13.58 32.28
C LEU A 135 -2.10 -12.32 31.75
N VAL A 136 -1.52 -11.19 32.08
CA VAL A 136 -1.84 -9.87 31.53
C VAL A 136 -0.75 -9.52 30.52
N VAL A 137 -1.14 -9.34 29.26
CA VAL A 137 -0.24 -8.95 28.17
C VAL A 137 -0.62 -7.56 27.67
N ALA A 138 0.25 -6.59 27.92
CA ALA A 138 0.09 -5.22 27.47
C ALA A 138 0.89 -5.01 26.18
N VAL A 139 0.20 -4.70 25.08
CA VAL A 139 0.82 -4.41 23.78
C VAL A 139 0.43 -3.01 23.35
N HIS A 140 1.42 -2.13 23.23
CA HIS A 140 1.30 -0.78 22.71
C HIS A 140 2.20 -0.62 21.49
N THR A 141 1.72 0.07 20.48
CA THR A 141 2.47 0.29 19.23
C THR A 141 2.32 1.74 18.78
N VAL A 142 3.31 2.22 18.04
CA VAL A 142 3.15 3.38 17.17
C VAL A 142 3.07 2.84 15.74
N VAL A 143 2.01 3.24 15.06
CA VAL A 143 1.75 2.88 13.67
C VAL A 143 1.74 4.13 12.82
N GLU A 144 2.20 4.00 11.58
CA GLU A 144 2.05 5.03 10.58
C GLU A 144 1.48 4.46 9.28
N THR A 145 0.93 5.32 8.43
CA THR A 145 0.51 4.90 7.10
C THR A 145 1.68 4.93 6.11
N PHE A 146 1.80 3.94 5.21
CA PHE A 146 2.79 3.96 4.11
C PHE A 146 2.70 5.23 3.25
N GLY A 147 3.78 5.52 2.51
CA GLY A 147 3.73 6.43 1.37
C GLY A 147 2.60 6.01 0.42
N THR A 148 1.69 6.94 0.14
CA THR A 148 0.42 6.69 -0.58
C THR A 148 0.63 5.99 -1.93
N LEU A 149 1.69 6.34 -2.65
CA LEU A 149 2.05 5.73 -3.94
C LEU A 149 2.65 4.33 -3.84
N ASP A 150 3.47 4.07 -2.81
CA ASP A 150 4.07 2.74 -2.59
C ASP A 150 3.00 1.72 -2.22
N TYR A 151 2.01 2.13 -1.43
CA TYR A 151 0.87 1.29 -1.11
C TYR A 151 -0.07 1.12 -2.31
N PHE A 152 -0.34 2.20 -3.05
CA PHE A 152 -1.10 2.12 -4.30
C PHE A 152 -0.50 1.11 -5.28
N ALA A 153 0.82 1.13 -5.48
CA ALA A 153 1.53 0.19 -6.35
C ALA A 153 1.41 -1.27 -5.89
N GLN A 154 1.33 -1.51 -4.57
CA GLN A 154 1.11 -2.85 -4.00
C GLN A 154 -0.34 -3.35 -4.18
N LEU A 155 -1.31 -2.43 -4.21
CA LEU A 155 -2.71 -2.76 -4.47
C LEU A 155 -2.99 -3.07 -5.95
N LEU A 156 -2.11 -2.66 -6.87
CA LEU A 156 -2.28 -2.98 -8.28
C LEU A 156 -2.23 -4.51 -8.46
N PRO A 157 -3.23 -5.12 -9.11
CA PRO A 157 -3.19 -6.53 -9.44
C PRO A 157 -2.07 -6.78 -10.46
N SER A 158 -1.50 -7.98 -10.46
CA SER A 158 -0.47 -8.31 -11.47
C SER A 158 -0.98 -8.23 -12.91
N THR A 159 -2.25 -8.52 -13.13
CA THR A 159 -2.92 -8.47 -14.44
C THR A 159 -4.34 -7.94 -14.32
N ALA A 160 -4.84 -7.32 -15.38
CA ALA A 160 -6.23 -6.89 -15.52
C ALA A 160 -6.76 -7.17 -16.94
N SER A 161 -8.08 -7.21 -17.10
CA SER A 161 -8.73 -7.21 -18.41
C SER A 161 -9.02 -5.78 -18.84
N VAL A 162 -8.42 -5.34 -19.95
CA VAL A 162 -8.55 -3.99 -20.50
C VAL A 162 -9.28 -3.96 -21.85
N ARG A 163 -10.07 -2.92 -22.08
CA ARG A 163 -10.75 -2.65 -23.35
C ARG A 163 -10.81 -1.15 -23.58
N VAL A 164 -10.37 -0.69 -24.74
CA VAL A 164 -10.43 0.75 -25.10
C VAL A 164 -11.60 1.06 -26.03
N ALA A 165 -12.22 2.21 -25.84
CA ALA A 165 -13.01 2.91 -26.83
C ALA A 165 -12.22 4.10 -27.38
N PHE A 166 -12.27 4.31 -28.70
CA PHE A 166 -11.56 5.38 -29.39
C PHE A 166 -12.53 6.14 -30.31
N PRO A 167 -12.53 7.49 -30.31
CA PRO A 167 -11.81 8.36 -29.37
C PRO A 167 -12.42 8.33 -27.95
N GLY A 168 -11.65 8.77 -26.95
CA GLY A 168 -12.07 8.82 -25.53
C GLY A 168 -12.91 10.04 -25.13
N GLY A 169 -12.93 11.10 -25.94
CA GLY A 169 -13.57 12.38 -25.63
C GLY A 169 -12.51 13.43 -25.34
N ASP A 170 -12.30 13.73 -24.06
CA ASP A 170 -11.20 14.60 -23.59
C ASP A 170 -9.87 13.85 -23.45
N SER A 171 -9.89 12.53 -23.60
CA SER A 171 -8.73 11.64 -23.60
C SER A 171 -8.58 10.91 -24.93
N TYR A 172 -7.41 10.32 -25.18
CA TYR A 172 -7.15 9.57 -26.42
C TYR A 172 -8.04 8.32 -26.49
N PHE A 173 -8.11 7.58 -25.39
CA PHE A 173 -8.97 6.42 -25.20
C PHE A 173 -9.83 6.60 -23.96
N ASN A 174 -11.02 6.01 -24.00
CA ASN A 174 -11.73 5.64 -22.78
C ASN A 174 -11.38 4.17 -22.47
N LEU A 175 -10.68 3.93 -21.37
CA LEU A 175 -10.19 2.62 -20.96
C LEU A 175 -11.16 2.01 -19.94
N THR A 176 -11.77 0.89 -20.30
CA THR A 176 -12.49 0.03 -19.36
C THR A 176 -11.53 -1.02 -18.79
N VAL A 177 -11.43 -1.09 -17.47
CA VAL A 177 -10.66 -2.09 -16.71
C VAL A 177 -11.63 -3.00 -15.97
N SER A 178 -11.34 -4.30 -15.97
CA SER A 178 -12.15 -5.34 -15.32
C SER A 178 -11.26 -6.47 -14.79
N ASN A 179 -11.75 -7.27 -13.83
CA ASN A 179 -10.98 -8.31 -13.16
C ASN A 179 -9.72 -7.79 -12.45
N ALA A 180 -9.77 -6.55 -11.99
CA ALA A 180 -8.69 -5.82 -11.33
C ALA A 180 -9.05 -5.46 -9.88
N GLY A 181 -10.16 -6.00 -9.35
CA GLY A 181 -10.61 -5.77 -7.99
C GLY A 181 -11.11 -4.34 -7.83
N SER A 182 -10.48 -3.58 -6.93
CA SER A 182 -10.82 -2.16 -6.76
C SER A 182 -10.59 -1.36 -8.04
N LEU A 183 -9.68 -1.78 -8.95
CA LEU A 183 -9.35 -1.11 -10.22
C LEU A 183 -10.41 -1.29 -11.31
N ASP A 184 -11.50 -1.99 -11.03
CA ASP A 184 -12.59 -2.15 -11.99
C ASP A 184 -13.29 -0.81 -12.21
N GLY A 185 -13.31 -0.35 -13.46
CA GLY A 185 -13.76 1.01 -13.74
C GLY A 185 -13.56 1.45 -15.18
N THR A 186 -13.85 2.72 -15.42
CA THR A 186 -13.63 3.37 -16.70
C THR A 186 -12.84 4.65 -16.49
N TYR A 187 -11.76 4.81 -17.24
CA TYR A 187 -10.76 5.85 -17.02
C TYR A 187 -10.47 6.59 -18.32
N ASP A 188 -10.21 7.89 -18.19
CA ASP A 188 -9.52 8.63 -19.23
C ASP A 188 -8.12 8.04 -19.41
N SER A 189 -7.72 7.88 -20.66
CA SER A 189 -6.49 7.15 -20.95
C SER A 189 -5.79 7.63 -22.22
N PHE A 190 -4.49 7.38 -22.24
CA PHE A 190 -3.57 7.85 -23.27
C PHE A 190 -2.79 6.67 -23.80
N CYS A 191 -2.53 6.71 -25.10
CA CYS A 191 -1.59 5.82 -25.75
C CYS A 191 -0.18 6.18 -25.28
N ILE A 192 0.67 5.21 -24.95
CA ILE A 192 2.06 5.53 -24.61
C ILE A 192 3.06 5.15 -25.68
N ASP A 193 2.72 4.24 -26.59
CA ASP A 193 3.66 3.63 -27.54
C ASP A 193 3.19 3.80 -28.98
N THR A 194 4.00 4.37 -29.85
CA THR A 194 3.60 4.67 -31.23
C THR A 194 3.85 3.53 -32.22
N ASP A 195 4.62 2.52 -31.81
CA ASP A 195 5.00 1.36 -32.61
C ASP A 195 3.97 0.22 -32.55
N ARG A 196 3.12 0.23 -31.51
CA ARG A 196 2.07 -0.78 -31.32
C ARG A 196 0.70 -0.27 -31.76
N THR A 197 -0.24 -1.21 -31.82
CA THR A 197 -1.63 -0.91 -32.18
C THR A 197 -2.57 -1.71 -31.29
N ILE A 198 -3.78 -1.19 -31.08
CA ILE A 198 -4.85 -1.86 -30.37
C ILE A 198 -6.12 -1.75 -31.18
N SER A 199 -6.89 -2.83 -31.24
CA SER A 199 -8.21 -2.82 -31.87
C SER A 199 -9.24 -2.29 -30.87
N PRO A 200 -9.89 -1.13 -31.11
CA PRO A 200 -10.91 -0.61 -30.22
C PRO A 200 -12.05 -1.61 -30.07
N GLY A 201 -12.50 -1.77 -28.83
CA GLY A 201 -13.59 -2.67 -28.47
C GLY A 201 -13.22 -4.14 -28.28
N ALA A 202 -11.98 -4.55 -28.58
CA ALA A 202 -11.45 -5.85 -28.17
C ALA A 202 -10.96 -5.80 -26.72
N THR A 203 -11.06 -6.93 -26.01
CA THR A 203 -10.59 -7.09 -24.63
C THR A 203 -9.27 -7.84 -24.63
N TYR A 204 -8.32 -7.34 -23.84
CA TYR A 204 -6.98 -7.92 -23.69
C TYR A 204 -6.70 -8.15 -22.21
N THR A 205 -5.94 -9.19 -21.90
CA THR A 205 -5.28 -9.29 -20.59
C THR A 205 -4.01 -8.44 -20.65
N ALA A 206 -3.84 -7.55 -19.69
CA ALA A 206 -2.71 -6.65 -19.58
C ALA A 206 -1.98 -6.84 -18.26
N ASP A 207 -0.65 -6.81 -18.29
CA ASP A 207 0.14 -6.58 -17.08
C ASP A 207 -0.09 -5.13 -16.60
N VAL A 208 -0.13 -4.92 -15.29
CA VAL A 208 -0.45 -3.62 -14.68
C VAL A 208 0.74 -3.12 -13.87
N TYR A 209 1.13 -1.87 -14.11
CA TYR A 209 2.24 -1.22 -13.43
C TYR A 209 1.86 0.18 -12.95
N SER A 210 2.42 0.61 -11.82
CA SER A 210 2.40 2.02 -11.41
C SER A 210 3.39 2.81 -12.26
N SER A 211 3.13 4.09 -12.53
CA SER A 211 4.16 4.97 -13.11
C SER A 211 5.28 5.35 -12.13
N TYR A 212 5.10 5.09 -10.83
CA TYR A 212 6.10 5.34 -9.77
C TYR A 212 6.86 4.08 -9.33
N GLU A 213 6.74 2.97 -10.07
CA GLU A 213 7.53 1.77 -9.81
C GLU A 213 8.52 1.47 -10.94
N SER A 214 9.46 0.56 -10.67
CA SER A 214 10.40 0.09 -11.70
C SER A 214 9.65 -0.69 -12.79
N LEU A 215 9.70 -0.17 -14.01
CA LEU A 215 9.09 -0.81 -15.19
C LEU A 215 10.04 -1.82 -15.85
N PRO A 216 9.50 -2.91 -16.42
CA PRO A 216 10.26 -3.72 -17.37
C PRO A 216 10.80 -2.90 -18.54
N SER A 217 12.01 -3.24 -19.01
CA SER A 217 12.67 -2.54 -20.13
C SER A 217 11.84 -2.66 -21.42
N GLY A 218 11.72 -1.55 -22.16
CA GLY A 218 11.05 -1.50 -23.46
C GLY A 218 9.52 -1.38 -23.41
N ILE A 219 8.95 -1.02 -22.25
CA ILE A 219 7.54 -0.60 -22.14
C ILE A 219 7.40 0.91 -22.38
N VAL A 220 8.36 1.68 -21.87
CA VAL A 220 8.45 3.13 -22.06
C VAL A 220 9.92 3.44 -22.37
N GLU A 221 10.15 4.21 -23.42
CA GLU A 221 11.47 4.49 -23.99
C GLU A 221 12.23 5.51 -23.13
N PHE A 222 11.50 6.52 -22.62
CA PHE A 222 12.03 7.53 -21.68
C PHE A 222 11.25 7.53 -20.35
N PRO A 223 11.39 6.47 -19.52
CA PRO A 223 10.65 6.34 -18.27
C PRO A 223 11.02 7.42 -17.23
N GLU A 224 12.16 8.09 -17.38
CA GLU A 224 12.55 9.23 -16.54
C GLU A 224 11.59 10.41 -16.63
N ASN A 225 10.79 10.53 -17.69
CA ASN A 225 9.83 11.63 -17.89
C ASN A 225 8.41 11.29 -17.39
N LEU A 226 8.22 10.17 -16.68
CA LEU A 226 6.90 9.76 -16.21
C LEU A 226 6.32 10.68 -15.13
N ASP A 227 7.15 11.40 -14.39
CA ASP A 227 6.73 12.48 -13.49
C ASP A 227 6.08 13.63 -14.26
N LEU A 228 6.67 14.03 -15.40
CA LEU A 228 6.13 15.04 -16.32
C LEU A 228 4.79 14.59 -16.92
N VAL A 229 4.67 13.30 -17.28
CA VAL A 229 3.39 12.72 -17.75
C VAL A 229 2.33 12.77 -16.65
N ASN A 230 2.69 12.37 -15.41
CA ASN A 230 1.80 12.48 -14.25
C ASN A 230 1.38 13.93 -13.99
N TYR A 231 2.29 14.90 -14.16
CA TYR A 231 1.96 16.31 -14.06
C TYR A 231 0.94 16.72 -15.12
N ILE A 232 1.15 16.36 -16.39
CA ILE A 232 0.28 16.71 -17.52
C ILE A 232 -1.15 16.19 -17.33
N ILE A 233 -1.32 14.94 -16.90
CA ILE A 233 -2.66 14.36 -16.72
C ILE A 233 -3.46 15.04 -15.62
N ASN A 234 -2.79 15.71 -14.67
CA ASN A 234 -3.42 16.47 -13.59
C ASN A 234 -3.80 17.91 -13.97
N GLN A 235 -3.44 18.38 -15.16
CA GLN A 235 -3.72 19.77 -15.56
C GLN A 235 -5.06 19.95 -16.26
N SER A 236 -5.83 18.91 -16.57
CA SER A 236 -7.14 19.04 -17.27
C SER A 236 -7.08 19.96 -18.51
N TRP A 237 -6.10 19.76 -19.38
CA TRP A 237 -5.85 20.61 -20.54
C TRP A 237 -7.03 20.75 -21.52
N PRO A 238 -7.72 19.68 -21.97
CA PRO A 238 -8.75 19.77 -22.99
C PRO A 238 -9.83 20.81 -22.64
N GLY A 239 -10.18 21.66 -23.61
CA GLY A 239 -11.14 22.73 -23.44
C GLY A 239 -10.61 24.03 -22.83
N LYS A 240 -9.41 24.04 -22.24
CA LYS A 240 -8.76 25.30 -21.80
C LYS A 240 -8.33 26.15 -23.01
N THR A 241 -8.31 27.46 -22.84
CA THR A 241 -7.82 28.39 -23.86
C THR A 241 -6.30 28.52 -23.79
N SER A 242 -5.63 28.44 -24.94
CA SER A 242 -4.19 28.69 -25.08
C SER A 242 -3.85 30.14 -24.69
N PRO A 243 -2.89 30.36 -23.77
CA PRO A 243 -2.45 31.70 -23.39
C PRO A 243 -1.77 32.44 -24.55
N GLY A 244 -1.12 31.74 -25.48
CA GLY A 244 -0.56 32.30 -26.71
C GLY A 244 -1.59 32.63 -27.80
N GLY A 245 -2.88 32.34 -27.57
CA GLY A 245 -3.96 32.62 -28.52
C GLY A 245 -4.11 31.58 -29.63
N TYR A 246 -3.58 30.38 -29.46
CA TYR A 246 -3.59 29.30 -30.46
C TYR A 246 -4.89 28.46 -30.45
N GLY A 247 -5.98 29.01 -29.92
CA GLY A 247 -7.28 28.33 -29.78
C GLY A 247 -7.43 27.57 -28.46
N THR A 248 -8.26 26.52 -28.45
CA THR A 248 -8.49 25.67 -27.28
C THR A 248 -7.68 24.40 -27.37
N TYR A 249 -7.13 23.94 -26.24
CA TYR A 249 -6.46 22.64 -26.15
C TYR A 249 -7.45 21.50 -26.39
N THR A 250 -6.93 20.41 -26.93
CA THR A 250 -7.67 19.19 -27.31
C THR A 250 -6.95 17.97 -26.74
N TYR A 251 -7.62 16.80 -26.71
CA TYR A 251 -6.96 15.55 -26.35
C TYR A 251 -5.77 15.24 -27.27
N GLY A 252 -5.82 15.67 -28.53
CA GLY A 252 -4.73 15.50 -29.50
C GLY A 252 -3.46 16.25 -29.11
N ASP A 253 -3.61 17.46 -28.56
CA ASP A 253 -2.48 18.23 -28.03
C ASP A 253 -1.85 17.51 -26.83
N VAL A 254 -2.68 17.00 -25.91
CA VAL A 254 -2.23 16.26 -24.73
C VAL A 254 -1.52 14.96 -25.11
N GLN A 255 -2.13 14.15 -25.99
CA GLN A 255 -1.55 12.91 -26.46
C GLN A 255 -0.20 13.14 -27.15
N ARG A 256 -0.11 14.19 -27.98
CA ARG A 256 1.14 14.53 -28.67
C ARG A 256 2.21 15.00 -27.69
N ALA A 257 1.85 15.75 -26.66
CA ALA A 257 2.77 16.14 -25.59
C ALA A 257 3.29 14.92 -24.81
N ILE A 258 2.39 13.99 -24.44
CA ILE A 258 2.76 12.73 -23.76
C ILE A 258 3.76 11.94 -24.62
N TRP A 259 3.46 11.66 -25.90
CA TRP A 259 4.41 10.97 -26.78
C TRP A 259 5.73 11.72 -26.91
N THR A 260 5.72 13.06 -26.99
CA THR A 260 6.97 13.83 -27.08
C THR A 260 7.89 13.64 -25.86
N LEU A 261 7.32 13.32 -24.69
CA LEU A 261 8.09 13.07 -23.48
C LEU A 261 8.60 11.63 -23.37
N ILE A 262 7.82 10.64 -23.83
CA ILE A 262 8.08 9.24 -23.50
C ILE A 262 8.42 8.34 -24.68
N GLU A 263 8.30 8.84 -25.92
CA GLU A 263 8.54 8.10 -27.17
C GLU A 263 9.68 8.70 -27.99
N ASP A 264 10.38 7.85 -28.74
CA ASP A 264 11.45 8.24 -29.65
C ASP A 264 10.96 8.47 -31.10
N GLU A 265 9.91 7.76 -31.51
CA GLU A 265 9.20 7.98 -32.77
C GLU A 265 7.84 8.65 -32.53
N LEU A 266 7.55 9.73 -33.25
CA LEU A 266 6.35 10.53 -32.96
C LEU A 266 5.31 10.43 -34.07
N SER A 267 4.15 9.85 -33.75
CA SER A 267 3.01 9.71 -34.67
C SER A 267 2.01 10.88 -34.60
N ALA A 268 1.36 11.18 -35.73
CA ALA A 268 0.20 12.08 -35.79
C ALA A 268 -1.14 11.33 -35.94
N SER A 269 -1.07 9.99 -35.98
CA SER A 269 -2.25 9.14 -36.14
C SER A 269 -3.16 9.24 -34.93
N GLY A 270 -4.46 9.32 -35.16
CA GLY A 270 -5.47 9.30 -34.09
C GLY A 270 -5.55 10.57 -33.23
N LEU A 271 -4.76 11.62 -33.49
CA LEU A 271 -4.77 12.85 -32.69
C LEU A 271 -6.02 13.72 -32.87
N GLY A 272 -6.77 13.53 -33.96
CA GLY A 272 -7.83 14.46 -34.33
C GLY A 272 -7.28 15.88 -34.60
N SER A 273 -7.97 16.91 -34.10
CA SER A 273 -7.49 18.29 -34.18
C SER A 273 -6.38 18.52 -33.16
N TRP A 274 -5.23 19.04 -33.58
CA TRP A 274 -4.12 19.40 -32.69
C TRP A 274 -3.31 20.57 -33.28
N SER A 275 -2.44 21.19 -32.49
CA SER A 275 -1.53 22.27 -32.89
C SER A 275 -0.19 22.12 -32.21
N GLN A 276 0.90 22.24 -32.97
CA GLN A 276 2.25 22.20 -32.41
C GLN A 276 2.49 23.33 -31.40
N ASP A 277 1.91 24.52 -31.60
CA ASP A 277 2.07 25.63 -30.66
C ASP A 277 1.44 25.31 -29.30
N ARG A 278 0.28 24.65 -29.28
CA ARG A 278 -0.38 24.22 -28.04
C ARG A 278 0.37 23.06 -27.38
N VAL A 279 0.91 22.13 -28.16
CA VAL A 279 1.79 21.07 -27.64
C VAL A 279 3.02 21.68 -26.97
N ASN A 280 3.64 22.68 -27.59
CA ASN A 280 4.80 23.37 -27.02
C ASN A 280 4.44 24.09 -25.71
N GLU A 281 3.24 24.65 -25.58
CA GLU A 281 2.76 25.25 -24.31
C GLU A 281 2.62 24.19 -23.21
N ILE A 282 2.05 23.01 -23.51
CA ILE A 282 1.94 21.90 -22.55
C ILE A 282 3.33 21.42 -22.11
N LEU A 283 4.25 21.23 -23.06
CA LEU A 283 5.61 20.76 -22.77
C LEU A 283 6.41 21.78 -21.96
N ALA A 284 6.29 23.07 -22.27
CA ALA A 284 6.96 24.13 -21.53
C ALA A 284 6.46 24.22 -20.08
N ASP A 285 5.15 24.06 -19.88
CA ASP A 285 4.55 24.02 -18.53
C ASP A 285 5.00 22.79 -17.74
N ALA A 286 4.99 21.61 -18.37
CA ALA A 286 5.50 20.38 -17.76
C ALA A 286 6.99 20.48 -17.39
N GLN A 287 7.84 21.02 -18.27
CA GLN A 287 9.27 21.21 -17.97
C GLN A 287 9.51 22.22 -16.83
N ALA A 288 8.65 23.23 -16.70
CA ALA A 288 8.79 24.25 -15.68
C ALA A 288 8.33 23.78 -14.29
N ASN A 289 7.32 22.89 -14.24
CA ASN A 289 6.56 22.61 -13.02
C ASN A 289 6.39 21.12 -12.69
N GLY A 290 6.67 20.22 -13.63
CA GLY A 290 6.38 18.79 -13.52
C GLY A 290 7.54 17.93 -13.03
N GLU A 291 8.78 18.44 -13.04
CA GLU A 291 9.95 17.67 -12.60
C GLU A 291 9.84 17.34 -11.11
N GLY A 292 9.92 16.05 -10.78
CA GLY A 292 9.70 15.55 -9.43
C GLY A 292 8.25 15.66 -8.95
N PHE A 293 7.27 15.83 -9.85
CA PHE A 293 5.86 15.79 -9.49
C PHE A 293 5.52 14.44 -8.85
N VAL A 294 4.72 14.48 -7.79
CA VAL A 294 4.26 13.31 -7.03
C VAL A 294 2.76 13.52 -6.78
N PRO A 295 1.85 12.73 -7.38
CA PRO A 295 0.41 12.87 -7.18
C PRO A 295 0.06 12.80 -5.70
N GLY A 296 -0.67 13.81 -5.22
CA GLY A 296 -1.32 13.80 -3.93
C GLY A 296 -2.67 13.10 -4.00
N CYS A 297 -3.40 13.10 -2.89
CA CYS A 297 -4.76 12.58 -2.91
C CYS A 297 -5.71 13.46 -3.72
N GLY A 298 -6.60 12.83 -4.47
CA GLY A 298 -7.50 13.49 -5.42
C GLY A 298 -6.85 13.76 -6.77
N ASP A 299 -5.53 13.68 -6.88
CA ASP A 299 -4.81 13.75 -8.16
C ASP A 299 -4.91 12.41 -8.89
N TYR A 300 -4.69 12.45 -10.19
CA TYR A 300 -4.51 11.28 -11.03
C TYR A 300 -3.09 10.74 -10.94
N VAL A 301 -2.95 9.43 -10.81
CA VAL A 301 -1.73 8.67 -11.04
C VAL A 301 -1.87 7.86 -12.33
N ALA A 302 -0.84 7.90 -13.16
CA ALA A 302 -0.76 7.08 -14.36
C ALA A 302 -0.55 5.61 -13.96
N VAL A 303 -1.50 4.75 -14.34
CA VAL A 303 -1.37 3.28 -14.29
C VAL A 303 -1.13 2.77 -15.71
N ILE A 304 -0.04 2.03 -15.89
CA ILE A 304 0.39 1.52 -17.19
C ILE A 304 -0.16 0.10 -17.38
N PHE A 305 -0.92 -0.09 -18.45
CA PHE A 305 -1.47 -1.37 -18.88
C PHE A 305 -0.75 -1.85 -20.13
N VAL A 306 -0.19 -3.07 -20.06
CA VAL A 306 0.64 -3.67 -21.11
C VAL A 306 -0.06 -4.90 -21.69
N PRO A 307 -0.95 -4.75 -22.69
CA PRO A 307 -1.66 -5.86 -23.32
C PRO A 307 -0.77 -6.64 -24.31
N GLY A 308 0.23 -7.38 -23.82
CA GLY A 308 1.11 -8.22 -24.64
C GLY A 308 1.78 -7.44 -25.78
N ASN A 309 1.52 -7.84 -27.04
CA ASN A 309 2.06 -7.18 -28.24
C ASN A 309 1.12 -6.09 -28.80
N SER A 310 0.13 -5.65 -28.03
CA SER A 310 -0.81 -4.57 -28.41
C SER A 310 -0.41 -3.24 -27.76
N GLN A 311 -1.13 -2.18 -28.10
CA GLN A 311 -0.88 -0.82 -27.61
C GLN A 311 -0.78 -0.73 -26.09
N TYR A 312 0.32 -0.17 -25.59
CA TYR A 312 0.44 0.18 -24.18
C TYR A 312 -0.36 1.44 -23.86
N ILE A 313 -0.96 1.46 -22.67
CA ILE A 313 -1.97 2.46 -22.28
C ILE A 313 -1.65 2.98 -20.89
N ILE A 314 -1.73 4.29 -20.69
CA ILE A 314 -1.87 4.89 -19.37
C ILE A 314 -3.36 5.13 -19.09
N GLY A 315 -3.87 4.58 -17.98
CA GLY A 315 -5.14 5.00 -17.38
C GLY A 315 -4.90 6.04 -16.27
N GLN A 316 -5.69 7.11 -16.26
CA GLN A 316 -5.68 8.12 -15.21
C GLN A 316 -6.51 7.64 -14.02
N VAL A 317 -5.86 7.12 -12.98
CA VAL A 317 -6.54 6.61 -11.78
C VAL A 317 -6.46 7.64 -10.67
N VAL A 318 -7.56 7.97 -10.00
CA VAL A 318 -7.56 8.94 -8.90
C VAL A 318 -6.97 8.33 -7.63
N LEU A 319 -5.87 8.88 -7.14
CA LEU A 319 -5.28 8.51 -5.86
C LEU A 319 -6.24 8.91 -4.72
N GLY A 320 -6.51 8.00 -3.78
CA GLY A 320 -7.48 8.22 -2.69
C GLY A 320 -8.95 7.91 -3.00
N SER A 321 -9.30 7.65 -4.28
CA SER A 321 -10.57 7.00 -4.62
C SER A 321 -10.52 5.47 -4.40
N TYR A 322 -9.32 4.97 -4.11
CA TYR A 322 -8.97 3.61 -3.74
C TYR A 322 -8.85 3.50 -2.22
N PRO A 323 -8.73 2.30 -1.63
CA PRO A 323 -8.42 2.16 -0.20
C PRO A 323 -6.99 2.61 0.16
N VAL A 324 -6.46 3.63 -0.53
CA VAL A 324 -5.21 4.33 -0.23
C VAL A 324 -5.56 5.50 0.69
N PRO A 325 -4.98 5.60 1.89
CA PRO A 325 -5.26 6.69 2.81
C PRO A 325 -4.74 8.00 2.22
N CYS A 326 -5.48 9.09 2.44
CA CYS A 326 -5.16 10.39 1.86
C CYS A 326 -4.26 11.29 2.68
N GLU A 327 -3.98 10.87 3.91
CA GLU A 327 -3.18 11.62 4.84
C GLU A 327 -2.20 10.64 5.45
N PHE A 328 -0.94 11.08 5.56
CA PHE A 328 -0.03 10.43 6.49
C PHE A 328 -0.64 10.54 7.88
N ARG A 329 -0.84 9.40 8.52
CA ARG A 329 -1.26 9.36 9.92
C ARG A 329 -0.20 8.61 10.69
N GLU A 330 0.15 9.17 11.83
CA GLU A 330 0.88 8.49 12.88
C GLU A 330 -0.09 8.38 14.05
N GLU A 331 -0.32 7.17 14.53
CA GLU A 331 -1.24 6.88 15.61
C GLU A 331 -0.58 5.92 16.60
N THR A 332 -1.10 5.91 17.82
CA THR A 332 -0.80 4.88 18.81
C THR A 332 -1.91 3.84 18.83
N ALA A 333 -1.56 2.56 18.99
CA ALA A 333 -2.52 1.47 19.00
C ALA A 333 -2.27 0.46 20.13
N TRP A 334 -3.34 -0.15 20.65
CA TRP A 334 -3.28 -1.22 21.66
C TRP A 334 -3.94 -2.50 21.19
N GLY A 335 -3.46 -3.64 21.70
CA GLY A 335 -4.17 -4.91 21.55
C GLY A 335 -5.51 -4.86 22.30
N ASP A 336 -6.60 -5.19 21.61
CA ASP A 336 -7.96 -5.10 22.13
C ASP A 336 -8.17 -6.00 23.35
N GLY A 337 -8.95 -5.50 24.31
CA GLY A 337 -9.21 -6.17 25.58
C GLY A 337 -9.74 -5.22 26.65
N PRO A 338 -9.76 -5.63 27.93
CA PRO A 338 -10.24 -4.77 29.01
C PRO A 338 -9.36 -3.53 29.23
N ASP A 339 -9.98 -2.44 29.70
CA ASP A 339 -9.29 -1.19 30.01
C ASP A 339 -8.37 -1.32 31.24
N PHE A 340 -7.20 -0.69 31.18
CA PHE A 340 -6.43 -0.36 32.38
C PHE A 340 -7.21 0.61 33.27
N ALA A 341 -6.99 0.51 34.59
CA ALA A 341 -7.51 1.50 35.52
C ALA A 341 -6.95 2.90 35.19
N GLY A 342 -7.76 3.95 35.35
CA GLY A 342 -7.30 5.34 35.20
C GLY A 342 -8.15 6.18 34.27
N ARG A 343 -7.56 7.26 33.73
CA ARG A 343 -8.16 8.10 32.69
C ARG A 343 -7.32 7.96 31.43
N ASN A 344 -7.43 6.80 30.82
CA ASN A 344 -6.77 6.44 29.58
C ASN A 344 -7.67 5.44 28.84
N TRP A 345 -7.27 5.12 27.63
CA TRP A 345 -7.91 4.22 26.68
C TRP A 345 -6.99 3.01 26.40
N ALA A 346 -5.98 2.80 27.25
CA ALA A 346 -5.08 1.68 27.12
C ALA A 346 -5.77 0.41 27.59
N THR A 347 -5.59 -0.65 26.82
CA THR A 347 -6.14 -1.97 27.08
C THR A 347 -5.03 -2.99 27.32
N TYR A 348 -5.40 -4.13 27.87
CA TYR A 348 -4.53 -5.30 27.96
C TYR A 348 -5.27 -6.55 27.51
N ILE A 349 -4.51 -7.58 27.18
CA ILE A 349 -5.04 -8.87 26.77
C ILE A 349 -4.92 -9.81 27.98
N GLU A 350 -6.04 -10.44 28.36
CA GLU A 350 -6.02 -11.56 29.30
C GLU A 350 -5.74 -12.85 28.52
N TYR A 351 -4.64 -13.52 28.85
CA TYR A 351 -4.22 -14.76 28.20
C TYR A 351 -4.18 -15.92 29.19
N THR A 352 -4.87 -17.02 28.89
CA THR A 352 -4.84 -18.24 29.72
C THR A 352 -3.87 -19.26 29.14
N LEU A 353 -2.89 -19.69 29.93
CA LEU A 353 -1.87 -20.64 29.51
C LEU A 353 -2.45 -21.99 29.08
N SER A 354 -1.81 -22.61 28.10
CA SER A 354 -2.16 -23.95 27.63
C SER A 354 -1.79 -24.99 28.70
N GLY A 355 -2.80 -25.61 29.31
CA GLY A 355 -2.62 -26.74 30.24
C GLY A 355 -3.00 -26.49 31.71
N THR A 356 -3.41 -25.27 32.07
CA THR A 356 -4.01 -24.97 33.38
C THR A 356 -5.53 -25.18 33.32
N ASN A 357 -5.97 -26.44 33.37
CA ASN A 357 -7.34 -26.73 33.80
C ASN A 357 -7.37 -26.58 35.34
N GLY A 358 -8.20 -25.67 35.83
CA GLY A 358 -8.42 -25.43 37.26
C GLY A 358 -8.95 -26.64 38.04
#